data_AF-X1HMM3-F1
#
_entry.id   AF-X1HMM3-F1
#
_cell.length_a   1.000
_cell.length_b   1.000
_cell.length_c   1.000
_cell.angle_alpha   90.00
_cell.angle_beta   90.00
_cell.angle_gamma   90.00
#
_symmetry.space_group_name_H-M   'P 1'
#
loop_
_entity.id
_entity.type
_entity.pdbx_description
1 polymer ?
#
loop_
_entity_poly.entity_id
_entity_poly.type
_entity_poly.pdbx_seq_one_letter_code
_entity_poly.pdbx_strand_id
1 'polypeptide(L)'
;YFPGDRDFFFQLFDIGKDFNILDFTFETLKNGRFGTSFSPLYLNNFMFEVIGQKQVKKILITEAEKILPDLKNIIEKYKNQEITLTTENFLMNEIFKTAFVDYKNVKALYVSIYKKFLMDNKFDYIFSIPAISSIPSVGAYCIRLSLSSP
;
A
#
# COMPACT_ATOMS: atom_id res chain seq x y z
N TYR A 1 6.10 -21.80 -28.51
CA TYR A 1 6.56 -23.05 -27.87
C TYR A 1 6.82 -22.72 -26.41
N PHE A 2 5.97 -23.17 -25.49
CA PHE A 2 6.23 -23.05 -24.05
C PHE A 2 7.00 -24.33 -23.68
N PRO A 3 8.28 -24.25 -23.28
CA PRO A 3 9.10 -25.44 -23.02
C PRO A 3 8.68 -26.19 -21.75
N GLY A 4 7.73 -25.67 -20.98
CA GLY A 4 7.19 -26.28 -19.77
C GLY A 4 5.98 -27.17 -20.02
N ASP A 5 5.67 -28.00 -19.03
CA ASP A 5 4.49 -28.87 -18.98
C ASP A 5 3.22 -28.02 -19.11
N ARG A 6 2.48 -28.25 -20.21
CA ARG A 6 1.23 -27.54 -20.54
C ARG A 6 0.15 -27.80 -19.49
N ASP A 7 0.04 -29.04 -19.02
CA ASP A 7 -1.01 -29.45 -18.11
C ASP A 7 -0.75 -28.84 -16.73
N PHE A 8 0.53 -28.80 -16.32
CA PHE A 8 0.93 -28.09 -15.11
C PHE A 8 0.65 -26.58 -15.18
N PHE A 9 0.94 -25.92 -16.31
CA PHE A 9 0.57 -24.52 -16.50
C PHE A 9 -0.94 -24.29 -16.40
N PHE A 10 -1.75 -25.15 -17.04
CA PHE A 10 -3.21 -25.06 -16.97
C PHE A 10 -3.73 -25.23 -15.54
N GLN A 11 -3.17 -26.18 -14.77
CA GLN A 11 -3.53 -26.36 -13.37
C GLN A 11 -3.17 -25.13 -12.52
N LEU A 12 -1.97 -24.59 -12.69
CA LEU A 12 -1.55 -23.36 -11.99
C LEU A 12 -2.44 -22.17 -12.35
N PHE A 13 -2.79 -22.02 -13.63
CA PHE A 13 -3.66 -20.96 -14.10
C PHE A 13 -5.08 -21.09 -13.52
N ASP A 14 -5.64 -22.31 -13.54
CA ASP A 14 -7.00 -22.55 -13.02
C ASP A 14 -7.06 -22.38 -11.48
N ILE A 15 -6.01 -22.76 -10.76
CA ILE A 15 -5.88 -22.47 -9.31
C ILE A 15 -5.72 -20.96 -9.09
N GLY A 16 -4.97 -20.28 -9.97
CA GLY A 16 -4.67 -18.85 -9.89
C GLY A 16 -5.84 -17.92 -10.22
N LYS A 17 -6.93 -18.42 -10.82
CA LYS A 17 -8.05 -17.56 -11.27
C LYS A 17 -8.80 -16.87 -10.12
N ASP A 18 -8.92 -17.54 -8.98
CA ASP A 18 -9.61 -17.05 -7.78
C ASP A 18 -8.63 -16.55 -6.71
N PHE A 19 -7.36 -16.40 -7.10
CA PHE A 19 -6.27 -16.08 -6.19
C PHE A 19 -6.27 -14.60 -5.79
N ASN A 20 -6.42 -14.33 -4.50
CA ASN A 20 -6.21 -12.98 -3.97
C ASN A 20 -4.71 -12.71 -3.80
N ILE A 21 -4.15 -11.95 -4.75
CA ILE A 21 -2.72 -11.59 -4.75
C ILE A 21 -2.28 -10.83 -3.49
N LEU A 22 -3.17 -10.06 -2.85
CA LEU A 22 -2.85 -9.32 -1.62
C LEU A 22 -2.70 -10.27 -0.43
N ASP A 23 -3.60 -11.24 -0.30
CA ASP A 23 -3.56 -12.22 0.81
C ASP A 23 -2.30 -13.08 0.70
N PHE A 24 -2.00 -13.56 -0.51
CA PHE A 24 -0.76 -14.32 -0.74
C PHE A 24 0.50 -13.51 -0.45
N THR A 25 0.51 -12.24 -0.86
CA THR A 25 1.64 -11.34 -0.61
C THR A 25 1.82 -11.15 0.89
N PHE A 26 0.73 -10.94 1.63
CA PHE A 26 0.76 -10.82 3.08
C PHE A 26 1.29 -12.09 3.75
N GLU A 27 0.78 -13.26 3.36
CA GLU A 27 1.21 -14.57 3.88
C GLU A 27 2.70 -14.84 3.63
N THR A 28 3.23 -14.36 2.49
CA THR A 28 4.66 -14.47 2.15
C THR A 28 5.52 -13.53 3.00
N LEU A 29 5.03 -12.32 3.29
CA LEU A 29 5.80 -11.28 3.98
C LEU A 29 5.71 -11.37 5.51
N LYS A 30 4.61 -11.89 6.08
CA LYS A 30 4.37 -11.92 7.53
C LYS A 30 5.43 -12.66 8.34
N ASN A 31 6.08 -13.65 7.73
CA ASN A 31 7.14 -14.44 8.34
C ASN A 31 8.53 -14.15 7.73
N GLY A 32 8.64 -13.08 6.94
CA GLY A 32 9.89 -12.69 6.29
C GLY A 32 11.00 -12.43 7.32
N ARG A 33 12.19 -12.96 7.06
CA ARG A 33 13.39 -12.78 7.91
C ARG A 33 13.82 -11.31 8.05
N PHE A 34 13.37 -10.46 7.14
CA PHE A 34 13.51 -9.01 7.19
C PHE A 34 12.14 -8.44 7.56
N GLY A 35 11.97 -8.12 8.85
CA GLY A 35 10.70 -7.73 9.47
C GLY A 35 9.98 -6.61 8.74
N THR A 36 9.08 -6.97 7.83
CA THR A 36 8.09 -6.03 7.30
C THR A 36 7.17 -5.73 8.48
N SER A 37 7.37 -4.56 9.10
CA SER A 37 6.55 -4.13 10.23
C SER A 37 5.20 -3.70 9.69
N PHE A 38 4.21 -4.58 9.83
CA PHE A 38 2.82 -4.23 9.56
C PHE A 38 2.31 -3.33 10.68
N SER A 39 1.58 -2.29 10.31
CA SER A 39 0.89 -1.44 11.27
C SER A 39 -0.23 -2.22 11.95
N PRO A 40 -0.41 -2.08 13.27
CA PRO A 40 -1.56 -2.65 13.96
C PRO A 40 -2.88 -2.15 13.37
N LEU A 41 -3.84 -3.06 13.20
CA LEU A 41 -5.18 -2.77 12.66
C LEU A 41 -5.85 -1.57 13.34
N TYR A 42 -5.77 -1.48 14.66
CA TYR A 42 -6.37 -0.38 15.42
C TYR A 42 -5.77 0.99 15.05
N LEU A 43 -4.46 1.06 14.78
CA LEU A 43 -3.80 2.28 14.37
C LEU A 43 -4.28 2.74 12.99
N ASN A 44 -4.42 1.78 12.06
CA ASN A 44 -4.96 2.07 10.74
C ASN A 44 -6.39 2.64 10.86
N ASN A 45 -7.28 1.94 11.59
CA ASN A 45 -8.66 2.37 11.77
C ASN A 45 -8.77 3.78 12.35
N PHE A 46 -8.03 4.07 13.42
CA PHE A 46 -8.00 5.39 14.05
C PHE A 46 -7.58 6.50 13.06
N MET A 47 -6.51 6.26 12.30
CA MET A 47 -6.00 7.26 11.37
C MET A 47 -6.96 7.52 10.20
N PHE A 48 -7.62 6.48 9.70
CA PHE A 48 -8.60 6.61 8.61
C PHE A 48 -9.95 7.18 9.09
N GLU A 49 -10.37 6.99 10.34
CA GLU A 49 -11.55 7.66 10.89
C GLU A 49 -11.46 9.20 10.82
N VAL A 50 -10.25 9.75 11.05
CA VAL A 50 -9.99 11.19 10.93
C VAL A 50 -10.26 11.71 9.50
N ILE A 51 -10.03 10.87 8.47
CA ILE A 51 -10.31 11.22 7.07
C ILE A 51 -11.81 11.43 6.84
N GLY A 52 -12.65 10.56 7.42
CA GLY A 52 -14.11 10.63 7.28
C GLY A 52 -14.70 11.94 7.80
N GLN A 53 -14.05 12.58 8.77
CA GLN A 53 -14.50 13.83 9.39
C GLN A 53 -14.16 15.08 8.56
N LYS A 54 -13.21 15.00 7.62
CA LYS A 54 -12.57 16.18 6.99
C LYS A 54 -12.88 16.39 5.50
N GLN A 55 -13.83 15.65 4.92
CA GLN A 55 -14.17 15.74 3.48
C GLN A 55 -12.95 15.68 2.54
N VAL A 56 -11.97 14.86 2.90
CA VAL A 56 -10.72 14.66 2.14
C VAL A 56 -11.05 14.11 0.76
N LYS A 57 -10.45 14.66 -0.31
CA LYS A 57 -10.63 14.19 -1.70
C LYS A 57 -9.42 13.41 -2.21
N LYS A 58 -8.21 13.85 -1.88
CA LYS A 58 -6.94 13.26 -2.34
C LYS A 58 -6.12 12.71 -1.18
N ILE A 59 -5.95 11.40 -1.14
CA ILE A 59 -5.24 10.66 -0.10
C ILE A 59 -3.95 10.09 -0.67
N LEU A 60 -2.83 10.31 0.03
CA LEU A 60 -1.57 9.63 -0.20
C LEU A 60 -1.32 8.62 0.92
N ILE A 61 -1.06 7.37 0.57
CA ILE A 61 -0.64 6.30 1.49
C ILE A 61 0.80 5.95 1.12
N THR A 62 1.76 6.33 1.97
CA THR A 62 3.17 6.04 1.74
C THR A 62 3.58 4.69 2.30
N GLU A 63 4.45 3.96 1.60
CA GLU A 63 4.89 2.61 2.00
C GLU A 63 3.69 1.71 2.29
N ALA A 64 2.76 1.65 1.33
CA ALA A 64 1.44 1.03 1.49
C ALA A 64 1.50 -0.46 1.86
N GLU A 65 2.62 -1.14 1.62
CA GLU A 65 2.88 -2.51 2.08
C GLU A 65 2.79 -2.67 3.59
N LYS A 66 3.03 -1.60 4.36
CA LYS A 66 2.94 -1.63 5.83
C LYS A 66 1.49 -1.77 6.34
N ILE A 67 0.50 -1.52 5.50
CA ILE A 67 -0.93 -1.70 5.82
C ILE A 67 -1.60 -2.74 4.94
N LEU A 68 -0.82 -3.60 4.28
CA LEU A 68 -1.32 -4.59 3.33
C LEU A 68 -2.55 -5.38 3.82
N PRO A 69 -2.65 -5.84 5.09
CA PRO A 69 -3.83 -6.56 5.59
C PRO A 69 -5.15 -5.79 5.47
N ASP A 70 -5.09 -4.46 5.61
CA ASP A 70 -6.26 -3.60 5.68
C ASP A 70 -6.48 -2.77 4.41
N LEU A 71 -5.48 -2.77 3.52
CA LEU A 71 -5.40 -1.88 2.38
C LEU A 71 -6.64 -1.98 1.48
N LYS A 72 -7.12 -3.20 1.22
CA LYS A 72 -8.33 -3.42 0.42
C LYS A 72 -9.57 -2.83 1.09
N ASN A 73 -9.74 -3.07 2.39
CA ASN A 73 -10.88 -2.54 3.17
C ASN A 73 -10.88 -1.01 3.19
N ILE A 74 -9.70 -0.40 3.32
CA ILE A 74 -9.52 1.05 3.26
C ILE A 74 -9.92 1.58 1.88
N ILE A 75 -9.42 0.98 0.80
CA ILE A 75 -9.73 1.40 -0.56
C ILE A 75 -11.24 1.33 -0.85
N GLU A 76 -11.90 0.25 -0.43
CA GLU A 76 -13.36 0.10 -0.56
C GLU A 76 -14.14 1.17 0.23
N LYS A 77 -13.73 1.42 1.48
CA LYS A 77 -14.35 2.42 2.34
C LYS A 77 -14.24 3.83 1.76
N TYR A 78 -13.13 4.13 1.08
CA TYR A 78 -12.84 5.45 0.49
C TYR A 78 -12.88 5.42 -1.05
N LYS A 79 -13.77 4.62 -1.65
CA LYS A 79 -13.91 4.50 -3.12
C LYS A 79 -14.25 5.78 -3.87
N ASN A 80 -14.75 6.79 -3.16
CA ASN A 80 -15.11 8.10 -3.71
C ASN A 80 -13.94 9.11 -3.64
N GLN A 81 -12.82 8.73 -3.03
CA GLN A 81 -11.61 9.54 -2.90
C GLN A 81 -10.54 9.05 -3.88
N GLU A 82 -9.74 9.98 -4.39
CA GLU A 82 -8.52 9.67 -5.14
C GLU A 82 -7.45 9.17 -4.15
N ILE A 83 -7.01 7.93 -4.30
CA ILE A 83 -6.03 7.28 -3.44
C ILE A 83 -4.76 7.04 -4.25
N THR A 84 -3.64 7.57 -3.77
CA THR A 84 -2.31 7.26 -4.29
C THR A 84 -1.56 6.39 -3.30
N LEU A 85 -1.12 5.22 -3.75
CA LEU A 85 -0.28 4.29 -3.02
C LEU A 85 1.17 4.48 -3.46
N THR A 86 2.11 4.58 -2.52
CA THR A 86 3.53 4.54 -2.87
C THR A 86 4.26 3.40 -2.19
N THR A 87 5.30 2.90 -2.86
CA THR A 87 6.21 1.88 -2.34
C THR A 87 7.59 2.05 -2.98
N GLU A 88 8.64 1.69 -2.23
CA GLU A 88 10.01 1.62 -2.74
C GLU A 88 10.36 0.26 -3.34
N ASN A 89 9.43 -0.71 -3.26
CA ASN A 89 9.61 -2.04 -3.81
C ASN A 89 8.92 -2.14 -5.17
N PHE A 90 9.70 -2.38 -6.21
CA PHE A 90 9.20 -2.52 -7.58
C PHE A 90 8.17 -3.64 -7.71
N LEU A 91 8.41 -4.80 -7.10
CA LEU A 91 7.47 -5.93 -7.13
C LEU A 91 6.17 -5.58 -6.42
N MET A 92 6.25 -4.87 -5.29
CA MET A 92 5.06 -4.42 -4.56
C MET A 92 4.24 -3.43 -5.39
N ASN A 93 4.89 -2.56 -6.15
CA ASN A 93 4.19 -1.65 -7.06
C ASN A 93 3.42 -2.42 -8.15
N GLU A 94 3.99 -3.48 -8.71
CA GLU A 94 3.30 -4.33 -9.68
C GLU A 94 2.16 -5.13 -9.03
N ILE A 95 2.34 -5.60 -7.79
CA ILE A 95 1.26 -6.21 -6.99
C ILE A 95 0.10 -5.22 -6.81
N PHE A 96 0.36 -3.97 -6.42
CA PHE A 96 -0.70 -2.97 -6.26
C PHE A 96 -1.42 -2.65 -7.57
N LYS A 97 -0.70 -2.47 -8.68
CA LYS A 97 -1.32 -2.26 -9.99
C LYS A 97 -2.22 -3.42 -10.39
N THR A 98 -1.80 -4.65 -10.10
CA THR A 98 -2.58 -5.86 -10.40
C THR A 98 -3.80 -5.99 -9.49
N ALA A 99 -3.60 -5.84 -8.18
CA ALA A 99 -4.64 -5.98 -7.18
C ALA A 99 -5.75 -4.93 -7.31
N PHE A 100 -5.40 -3.73 -7.77
CA PHE A 100 -6.31 -2.59 -7.84
C PHE A 100 -6.60 -2.14 -9.28
N VAL A 101 -6.44 -3.02 -10.26
CA VAL A 101 -6.63 -2.69 -11.69
C VAL A 101 -8.02 -2.15 -12.00
N ASP A 102 -9.06 -2.67 -11.33
CA ASP A 102 -10.46 -2.26 -11.52
C ASP A 102 -10.85 -1.03 -10.69
N TYR A 103 -9.97 -0.56 -9.81
CA TYR A 103 -10.22 0.58 -8.93
C TYR A 103 -9.76 1.87 -9.58
N LYS A 104 -10.67 2.52 -10.32
CA LYS A 104 -10.40 3.79 -11.04
C LYS A 104 -9.92 4.93 -10.13
N ASN A 105 -10.24 4.87 -8.85
CA ASN A 105 -9.87 5.87 -7.85
C ASN A 105 -8.49 5.60 -7.21
N VAL A 106 -7.83 4.49 -7.56
CA VAL A 106 -6.53 4.09 -6.98
C VAL A 106 -5.41 4.23 -8.00
N LYS A 107 -4.28 4.79 -7.56
CA LYS A 107 -3.05 4.89 -8.35
C LYS A 107 -1.87 4.36 -7.55
N ALA A 108 -1.13 3.40 -8.10
CA ALA A 108 0.11 2.89 -7.50
C ALA A 108 1.34 3.54 -8.13
N LEU A 109 2.30 3.94 -7.29
CA LEU A 109 3.50 4.65 -7.70
C LEU A 109 4.74 4.06 -7.03
N TYR A 110 5.66 3.59 -7.85
CA TYR A 110 7.01 3.26 -7.43
C TYR A 110 7.79 4.54 -7.15
N VAL A 111 8.30 4.68 -5.93
CA VAL A 111 9.04 5.85 -5.48
C VAL A 111 10.41 5.41 -4.99
N SER A 112 11.42 6.24 -5.16
CA SER A 112 12.78 5.90 -4.74
C SER A 112 13.49 7.18 -4.35
N ILE A 113 14.27 7.15 -3.27
CA ILE A 113 15.10 8.27 -2.82
C ILE A 113 16.12 8.74 -3.89
N TYR A 114 16.42 7.89 -4.87
CA TYR A 114 17.32 8.19 -5.98
C TYR A 114 16.61 8.85 -7.18
N LYS A 115 15.28 8.97 -7.14
CA LYS A 115 14.48 9.64 -8.16
C LYS A 115 13.80 10.85 -7.54
N LYS A 116 13.84 11.99 -8.23
CA LYS A 116 13.07 13.16 -7.82
C LYS A 116 11.60 12.74 -7.70
N PHE A 117 11.04 12.87 -6.50
CA PHE A 117 9.63 12.60 -6.23
C PHE A 117 8.81 13.70 -6.92
N LEU A 118 8.53 13.49 -8.21
CA LEU A 118 7.79 14.41 -9.05
C LEU A 118 6.30 14.20 -8.80
N MET A 119 5.79 14.81 -7.73
CA MET A 119 4.36 15.05 -7.58
C MET A 119 4.16 16.57 -7.52
N ASP A 120 3.70 17.16 -8.62
CA ASP A 120 3.04 18.47 -8.59
C ASP A 120 1.62 18.38 -7.99
N ASN A 121 1.26 17.19 -7.48
CA ASN A 121 -0.04 16.91 -6.87
C ASN A 121 -0.04 17.32 -5.40
N LYS A 122 -0.98 18.20 -5.05
CA LYS A 122 -1.36 18.45 -3.66
C LYS A 122 -2.26 17.32 -3.17
N PHE A 123 -1.97 16.84 -1.96
CA PHE A 123 -2.81 15.87 -1.24
C PHE A 123 -3.50 16.58 -0.08
N ASP A 124 -4.73 16.18 0.20
CA ASP A 124 -5.51 16.67 1.33
C ASP A 124 -5.17 15.90 2.61
N TYR A 125 -4.68 14.66 2.44
CA TYR A 125 -4.25 13.79 3.54
C TYR A 125 -3.07 12.91 3.12
N ILE A 126 -2.07 12.80 4.00
CA ILE A 126 -0.92 11.92 3.83
C ILE A 126 -0.87 10.97 5.02
N PHE A 127 -1.03 9.68 4.75
CA PHE A 127 -0.83 8.59 5.69
C PHE A 127 0.59 8.04 5.54
N SER A 128 1.37 8.09 6.61
CA SER A 128 2.72 7.56 6.65
C SER A 128 2.98 6.84 7.96
N ILE A 129 3.57 5.66 7.88
CA ILE A 129 4.00 4.88 9.05
C ILE A 129 5.52 5.02 9.17
N PRO A 130 6.04 5.64 10.24
CA PRO A 130 7.47 5.77 10.42
C PRO A 130 8.11 4.38 10.49
N ALA A 131 9.33 4.25 9.97
CA ALA A 131 10.13 3.05 10.20
C ALA A 131 10.39 2.93 11.71
N ILE A 132 9.75 1.95 12.36
CA ILE A 132 10.11 1.56 13.73
C ILE A 132 11.29 0.59 13.59
N SER A 133 12.48 1.12 13.34
CA SER A 133 13.70 0.32 13.46
C SER A 133 13.88 -0.06 14.92
N SER A 134 14.10 -1.34 15.22
CA SER A 134 14.39 -1.87 16.56
C SER A 134 15.76 -1.43 17.13
N ILE A 135 16.33 -0.35 16.60
CA ILE A 135 17.57 0.24 17.06
C ILE A 135 17.18 1.42 17.96
N PRO A 136 17.47 1.37 19.27
CA PRO A 136 17.33 2.53 20.14
C PRO A 136 18.50 3.48 19.86
N SER A 137 18.50 4.11 18.69
CA SER A 137 19.36 5.28 18.47
C SER A 137 18.77 6.21 17.42
N VAL A 138 18.56 7.44 17.88
CA VAL A 138 18.38 8.69 17.13
C VAL A 138 17.04 8.89 16.42
N GLY A 139 16.17 9.64 17.11
CA GLY A 139 15.14 10.47 16.47
C GLY A 139 13.78 9.80 16.31
N ALA A 140 12.90 10.04 17.27
CA ALA A 140 11.47 9.89 17.06
C ALA A 140 11.05 10.75 15.85
N TYR A 141 10.72 10.11 14.73
CA TYR A 141 10.10 10.81 13.62
C TYR A 141 8.66 11.11 14.00
N CYS A 142 8.44 12.37 14.40
CA CYS A 142 7.13 12.95 14.62
C CYS A 142 6.20 12.68 13.43
N ILE A 143 4.97 12.26 13.73
CA ILE A 143 3.85 12.33 12.80
C ILE A 143 3.63 13.81 12.45
N ARG A 144 4.17 14.27 11.31
CA ARG A 144 3.82 15.58 10.77
C ARG A 144 2.55 15.40 9.94
N LEU A 145 1.40 15.61 10.58
CA LEU A 145 0.15 15.91 9.88
C LEU A 145 0.35 17.23 9.14
N SER A 146 0.85 17.21 7.90
CA SER A 146 0.79 18.39 7.04
C SER A 146 -0.65 18.55 6.56
N LEU A 147 -1.45 19.27 7.34
CA LEU A 147 -2.72 19.78 6.86
C LEU A 147 -2.40 20.94 5.91
N SER A 148 -2.58 20.71 4.61
CA SER A 148 -2.75 21.80 3.65
C SER A 148 -4.05 22.53 4.02
N SER A 149 -3.91 23.71 4.62
CA SER A 149 -5.04 24.62 4.85
C SER A 149 -5.59 25.13 3.51
N PRO A 150 -6.89 25.46 3.43
CA PRO A 150 -7.66 25.59 2.19
C PRO A 150 -7.12 26.62 1.18
#